data_AF-A0A942UZS6-F1
#
_entry.id   AF-A0A942UZS6-F1
#
_cell.length_a   1.000
_cell.length_b   1.000
_cell.length_c   1.000
_cell.angle_alpha   90.00
_cell.angle_beta   90.00
_cell.angle_gamma   90.00
#
_symmetry.space_group_name_H-M   'P 1'
#
loop_
_entity.id
_entity.type
_entity.pdbx_description
1 polymer ?
#
loop_
_entity_poly.entity_id
_entity_poly.type
_entity_poly.pdbx_seq_one_letter_code
_entity_poly.pdbx_strand_id
1 'polypeptide(L)' 'MIETNTFIIKKTPELTSGYIESELEKSGIVPLRWSIVDVSNDSYTVSVAYEKK' A
#
# COMPACT_ATOMS: atom_id res chain seq x y z
N MET A 1 -2.77 5.43 17.40
CA MET A 1 -1.31 5.08 17.42
C MET A 1 -0.87 4.96 15.97
N ILE A 2 0.29 5.52 15.58
CA ILE A 2 0.79 5.33 14.20
C ILE A 2 1.49 3.96 14.14
N GLU A 3 1.03 3.10 13.24
CA GLU A 3 1.67 1.83 12.92
C GLU A 3 2.30 1.88 11.52
N THR A 4 3.30 1.04 11.29
CA THR A 4 3.90 0.85 9.96
C THR A 4 3.92 -0.63 9.67
N ASN A 5 3.26 -1.02 8.58
CA ASN A 5 3.14 -2.42 8.16
C ASN A 5 3.35 -2.53 6.66
N THR A 6 3.72 -3.73 6.21
CA THR A 6 3.89 -4.05 4.79
C THR A 6 2.63 -4.73 4.25
N PHE A 7 2.19 -4.29 3.08
CA PHE A 7 1.04 -4.83 2.35
C PHE A 7 1.50 -5.35 0.99
N ILE A 8 0.89 -6.46 0.57
CA ILE A 8 1.12 -7.00 -0.78
C ILE A 8 -0.03 -6.52 -1.66
N ILE A 9 0.30 -5.73 -2.68
CA ILE A 9 -0.65 -5.18 -3.63
C ILE A 9 -0.37 -5.81 -4.99
N LYS A 10 -1.40 -6.25 -5.70
CA LYS A 10 -1.22 -6.85 -7.03
C LYS A 10 -0.70 -5.80 -8.01
N LYS A 11 0.11 -6.21 -8.99
CA LYS A 11 0.50 -5.32 -10.07
C LYS A 11 -0.68 -4.94 -10.94
N THR A 12 -0.60 -3.72 -11.42
CA THR A 12 -1.45 -3.14 -12.46
C THR A 12 -0.56 -2.71 -13.62
N PRO A 13 -1.07 -2.68 -14.87
CA PRO A 13 -0.33 -2.16 -16.03
C PRO A 13 0.15 -0.71 -15.85
N GLU A 14 -0.62 0.10 -15.12
CA GLU A 14 -0.30 1.51 -14.85
C GLU A 14 -0.25 1.77 -13.35
N LEU A 15 0.97 1.86 -12.81
CA LEU A 15 1.18 2.20 -11.42
C LEU A 15 0.93 3.70 -11.20
N THR A 16 -0.09 4.01 -10.40
CA THR A 16 -0.37 5.37 -9.94
C THR A 16 -0.48 5.39 -8.41
N SER A 17 -0.31 6.56 -7.81
CA SER A 17 -0.51 6.69 -6.36
C SER A 17 -1.93 6.36 -5.94
N GLY A 18 -2.92 6.81 -6.71
CA GLY A 18 -4.33 6.55 -6.45
C GLY A 18 -4.70 5.07 -6.54
N TYR A 19 -4.01 4.28 -7.37
CA TYR A 19 -4.21 2.83 -7.40
C TYR A 19 -3.77 2.18 -6.08
N ILE A 20 -2.57 2.51 -5.59
CA ILE A 20 -2.05 1.97 -4.33
C ILE A 20 -2.94 2.37 -3.16
N GLU A 21 -3.36 3.63 -3.11
CA GLU A 21 -4.28 4.14 -2.09
C GLU A 21 -5.64 3.43 -2.12
N SER A 22 -6.21 3.21 -3.32
CA SER A 22 -7.47 2.49 -3.49
C SER A 22 -7.40 1.04 -3.01
N GLU A 23 -6.28 0.34 -3.24
CA GLU A 23 -6.09 -1.04 -2.77
C GLU A 23 -5.93 -1.12 -1.24
N LEU A 24 -5.31 -0.10 -0.63
CA LEU A 24 -5.20 0.01 0.83
C LEU A 24 -6.55 0.35 1.48
N GLU A 25 -7.34 1.23 0.86
CA GLU A 25 -8.68 1.57 1.32
C GLU A 25 -9.64 0.37 1.31
N LYS A 26 -9.54 -0.51 0.29
CA LYS A 26 -10.27 -1.80 0.27
C LYS A 26 -9.94 -2.68 1.49
N SER A 27 -8.75 -2.52 2.06
CA SER A 27 -8.29 -3.22 3.27
C SER A 27 -8.62 -2.45 4.56
N GLY A 28 -9.39 -1.34 4.47
CA GLY A 28 -9.74 -0.50 5.61
C GLY A 28 -8.63 0.42 6.08
N ILE A 29 -7.58 0.62 5.27
CA ILE A 29 -6.41 1.40 5.64
C ILE A 29 -6.41 2.72 4.89
N VAL A 30 -6.40 3.82 5.64
CA VAL A 30 -6.18 5.16 5.10
C VAL A 30 -4.71 5.52 5.33
N PRO A 31 -3.86 5.47 4.30
CA PRO A 31 -2.43 5.69 4.46
C PRO A 31 -2.12 7.16 4.76
N LEU A 32 -1.22 7.42 5.71
CA LEU A 32 -0.61 8.74 5.89
C LEU A 32 0.53 8.95 4.90
N ARG A 33 1.35 7.92 4.72
CA ARG A 33 2.44 7.81 3.73
C ARG A 33 2.68 6.35 3.40
N TRP A 34 3.18 6.10 2.20
CA TRP A 34 3.57 4.76 1.78
C TRP A 34 4.74 4.79 0.79
N SER A 35 5.43 3.66 0.66
CA SER A 35 6.48 3.44 -0.33
C SER A 35 6.49 1.99 -0.80
N ILE A 36 6.82 1.78 -2.07
CA ILE A 36 7.10 0.44 -2.59
C ILE A 36 8.51 0.07 -2.13
N VAL A 37 8.63 -1.04 -1.41
CA VAL A 37 9.89 -1.55 -0.85
C VAL A 37 10.40 -2.80 -1.58
N ASP A 38 9.51 -3.50 -2.30
CA ASP A 38 9.88 -4.61 -3.19
C ASP A 38 8.93 -4.70 -4.40
N VAL A 39 9.47 -5.21 -5.51
CA VAL A 39 8.73 -5.44 -6.76
C VAL A 39 8.97 -6.89 -7.21
N SER A 40 7.98 -7.74 -6.95
CA SER A 40 7.95 -9.14 -7.41
C SER A 40 7.26 -9.25 -8.78
N ASN A 41 7.19 -10.43 -9.41
CA ASN A 41 6.61 -10.56 -10.76
C ASN A 41 5.17 -10.03 -10.84
N ASP A 42 4.31 -10.40 -9.89
CA ASP A 42 2.87 -10.10 -9.91
C ASP A 42 2.40 -9.12 -8.82
N SER A 43 3.30 -8.64 -7.95
CA SER A 43 2.94 -7.79 -6.82
C SER A 43 3.99 -6.73 -6.47
N TYR A 44 3.52 -5.71 -5.78
CA TYR A 44 4.29 -4.71 -5.06
C TYR A 44 4.21 -5.00 -3.57
N THR A 45 5.34 -4.99 -2.87
CA THR A 45 5.33 -4.88 -1.40
C THR A 45 5.40 -3.41 -1.03
N VAL A 46 4.40 -2.95 -0.30
CA VAL A 46 4.23 -1.54 0.05
C VAL A 46 4.34 -1.39 1.56
N SER A 47 5.31 -0.62 2.03
CA SER A 47 5.39 -0.18 3.42
C SER A 47 4.44 1.00 3.61
N VAL A 48 3.51 0.90 4.55
CA VAL A 48 2.46 1.88 4.78
C VAL A 48 2.47 2.32 6.23
N ALA A 49 2.54 3.63 6.46
CA ALA A 49 2.29 4.23 7.76
C ALA A 49 0.85 4.73 7.81
N TYR A 50 0.09 4.34 8.83
CA TYR A 50 -1.32 4.71 9.01
C TYR A 50 -1.69 4.84 10.48
N GLU A 51 -2.77 5.56 10.76
CA GLU A 51 -3.32 5.62 12.11
C GLU A 51 -4.18 4.39 12.38
N LYS A 52 -3.77 3.60 13.39
CA LYS A 52 -4.60 2.53 13.93
C LYS A 52 -5.62 3.12 14.89
N LYS A 53 -6.89 2.93 14.53
CA LYS A 53 -8.05 3.17 15.40
C LYS A 53 -8.24 2.03 16.39
#